data_AF-N1MJK3-F1
#
_entry.id   AF-N1MJK3-F1
#
_cell.length_a   1.000
_cell.length_b   1.000
_cell.length_c   1.000
_cell.angle_alpha   90.00
_cell.angle_beta   90.00
_cell.angle_gamma   90.00
#
_symmetry.space_group_name_H-M   'P 1'
#
loop_
_entity.id
_entity.type
_entity.pdbx_description
1 polymer ?
#
loop_
_entity_poly.entity_id
_entity_poly.type
_entity_poly.pdbx_seq_one_letter_code
_entity_poly.pdbx_strand_id
1 'polypeptide(L)'
;MWRLIDLAGRNQAMLSPSGERGIASEFAAIQQAAGHIEVAPGVELARVLWTHGSAFRHRRVYAGIRALASRWPRGHAPQGFLLLFANGIEGNVIHAAGCDPIEVATRIQHPSIHGTPVAGPYLALIVIGELPQVKGYAPLRAYAQPIYSGQRFIPVDSDFERTVLRDLLRIQHRLDGHHYDSAITKPLFDIQTPAGNCRPDFIIETCSRETGENRIAIVEAMGFDTDAYHDAKAITHPRMEKIAPVIDINDTDLRDGALQARLLDLITSA
;
A
#
# COMPACT_ATOMS: atom_id res chain seq x y z
N MET A 1 5.40 -3.21 -7.25
CA MET A 1 4.57 -2.30 -6.44
C MET A 1 4.94 -2.39 -4.97
N TRP A 2 4.67 -3.50 -4.28
CA TRP A 2 4.84 -3.61 -2.82
C TRP A 2 6.23 -3.22 -2.31
N ARG A 3 7.31 -3.70 -2.94
CA ARG A 3 8.68 -3.30 -2.59
C ARG A 3 8.92 -1.78 -2.66
N LEU A 4 8.27 -1.09 -3.59
CA LEU A 4 8.39 0.37 -3.74
C LEU A 4 7.66 1.10 -2.61
N ILE A 5 6.47 0.62 -2.23
CA ILE A 5 5.68 1.18 -1.11
C ILE A 5 6.41 0.96 0.22
N ASP A 6 6.96 -0.23 0.42
CA ASP A 6 7.72 -0.62 1.61
C ASP A 6 8.99 0.23 1.78
N LEU A 7 9.83 0.31 0.74
CA LEU A 7 11.05 1.14 0.76
C LEU A 7 10.75 2.64 0.97
N ALA A 8 9.57 3.09 0.55
CA ALA A 8 9.14 4.48 0.75
C ALA A 8 8.49 4.73 2.13
N GLY A 9 8.33 3.70 2.95
CA GLY A 9 7.62 3.74 4.23
C GLY A 9 6.15 4.15 4.09
N ARG A 10 5.54 3.91 2.92
CA ARG A 10 4.15 4.30 2.62
C ARG A 10 3.11 3.28 3.06
N ASN A 11 3.56 2.17 3.64
CA ASN A 11 2.76 1.22 4.40
C ASN A 11 2.69 1.55 5.91
N GLN A 12 3.20 2.71 6.32
CA GLN A 12 3.22 3.14 7.72
C GLN A 12 2.52 4.49 7.92
N ALA A 13 1.80 4.60 9.03
CA ALA A 13 1.24 5.84 9.55
C ALA A 13 1.84 6.17 10.92
N MET A 14 2.57 7.27 10.95
CA MET A 14 3.01 7.93 12.18
C MET A 14 2.38 9.31 12.23
N LEU A 15 2.17 9.83 13.44
CA LEU A 15 1.85 11.24 13.62
C LEU A 15 3.08 12.06 13.29
N SER A 16 2.99 12.90 12.27
CA SER A 16 4.08 13.80 11.88
C SER A 16 3.85 15.19 12.49
N PRO A 17 4.84 15.79 13.17
CA PRO A 17 4.73 17.15 13.71
C PRO A 17 4.49 18.21 12.63
N SER A 18 4.85 17.91 11.37
CA SER A 18 4.86 18.84 10.24
C SER A 18 3.53 18.95 9.45
N GLY A 19 2.42 18.43 9.97
CA GLY A 19 1.10 18.53 9.34
C GLY A 19 0.71 17.37 8.42
N GLU A 20 -0.49 17.47 7.84
CA GLU A 20 -1.14 16.43 7.04
C GLU A 20 -0.30 16.00 5.82
N ARG A 21 -0.14 14.67 5.64
CA ARG A 21 0.49 14.11 4.43
C ARG A 21 -0.42 14.36 3.24
N GLY A 22 0.15 14.92 2.17
CA GLY A 22 -0.55 15.14 0.90
C GLY A 22 -0.07 14.18 -0.19
N ILE A 23 -0.89 13.99 -1.22
CA ILE A 23 -0.60 13.15 -2.38
C ILE A 23 0.78 13.43 -3.02
N ALA A 24 1.18 14.71 -3.06
CA ALA A 24 2.49 15.11 -3.58
C ALA A 24 3.64 14.59 -2.72
N SER A 25 3.51 14.63 -1.39
CA SER A 25 4.52 14.10 -0.46
C SER A 25 4.61 12.58 -0.52
N GLU A 26 3.47 11.90 -0.73
CA GLU A 26 3.43 10.45 -0.89
C GLU A 26 4.17 10.02 -2.17
N PHE A 27 3.92 10.69 -3.30
CA PHE A 27 4.66 10.44 -4.54
C PHE A 27 6.14 10.83 -4.46
N ALA A 28 6.48 11.90 -3.75
CA ALA A 28 7.88 12.31 -3.58
C ALA A 28 8.70 11.22 -2.86
N ALA A 29 8.15 10.65 -1.79
CA ALA A 29 8.78 9.55 -1.06
C ALA A 29 8.94 8.30 -1.94
N ILE A 30 7.92 7.97 -2.73
CA ILE A 30 7.99 6.88 -3.70
C ILE A 30 9.08 7.13 -4.76
N GLN A 31 9.18 8.35 -5.29
CA GLN A 31 10.19 8.69 -6.28
C GLN A 31 11.61 8.58 -5.70
N GLN A 32 11.81 8.97 -4.44
CA GLN A 32 13.08 8.77 -3.73
C GLN A 32 13.40 7.28 -3.59
N ALA A 33 12.45 6.47 -3.10
CA ALA A 33 12.63 5.03 -2.95
C ALA A 33 12.92 4.31 -4.28
N ALA A 34 12.35 4.79 -5.39
CA ALA A 34 12.61 4.27 -6.72
C ALA A 34 14.08 4.41 -7.16
N GLY A 35 14.86 5.32 -6.56
CA GLY A 35 16.30 5.44 -6.82
C GLY A 35 17.11 4.23 -6.34
N HIS A 36 16.55 3.43 -5.43
CA HIS A 36 17.21 2.26 -4.84
C HIS A 36 16.79 0.93 -5.49
N ILE A 37 16.00 0.99 -6.57
CA ILE A 37 15.51 -0.20 -7.28
C ILE A 37 16.01 -0.16 -8.71
N GLU A 38 16.71 -1.20 -9.15
CA GLU A 38 17.08 -1.35 -10.56
C GLU A 38 15.98 -2.12 -11.33
N VAL A 39 15.61 -1.61 -12.51
CA VAL A 39 14.67 -2.29 -13.44
C VAL A 39 15.40 -3.11 -14.51
N ALA A 40 16.68 -2.79 -14.70
CA ALA A 40 17.65 -3.51 -15.49
C ALA A 40 19.04 -3.15 -14.93
N PRO A 41 20.09 -3.96 -15.13
CA PRO A 41 21.43 -3.67 -14.63
C PRO A 41 21.88 -2.24 -14.95
N GLY A 42 22.18 -1.43 -13.91
CA GLY A 42 22.61 -0.03 -14.05
C GLY A 42 21.51 0.98 -14.41
N VAL A 43 20.24 0.55 -14.44
CA VAL A 43 19.08 1.41 -14.73
C VAL A 43 18.17 1.47 -13.51
N GLU A 44 18.32 2.53 -12.72
CA GLU A 44 17.45 2.87 -11.60
C GLU A 44 16.02 3.14 -12.07
N LEU A 45 15.03 2.64 -11.34
CA LEU A 45 13.60 2.84 -11.59
C LEU A 45 13.25 4.32 -11.62
N ALA A 46 13.81 5.15 -10.73
CA ALA A 46 13.56 6.59 -10.68
C ALA A 46 13.83 7.32 -12.01
N ARG A 47 14.73 6.81 -12.85
CA ARG A 47 15.06 7.41 -14.16
C ARG A 47 14.01 7.16 -15.22
N VAL A 48 13.18 6.14 -15.00
CA VAL A 48 12.14 5.68 -15.93
C VAL A 48 10.78 5.58 -15.25
N LEU A 49 10.60 6.24 -14.10
CA LEU A 49 9.35 6.30 -13.36
C LEU A 49 8.79 7.72 -13.39
N TRP A 50 7.54 7.84 -13.81
CA TRP A 50 6.75 9.06 -13.74
C TRP A 50 5.56 8.87 -12.81
N THR A 51 5.22 9.91 -12.06
CA THR A 51 4.19 9.87 -11.00
C THR A 51 2.98 10.77 -11.27
N HIS A 52 2.89 11.32 -12.48
CA HIS A 52 1.86 12.29 -12.86
C HIS A 52 1.26 11.97 -14.23
N GLY A 53 -0.08 12.02 -14.32
CA GLY A 53 -0.80 11.78 -15.58
C GLY A 53 -0.38 12.75 -16.71
N SER A 54 0.01 13.98 -16.37
CA SER A 54 0.46 14.97 -17.34
C SER A 54 1.70 14.51 -18.13
N ALA A 55 2.57 13.69 -17.53
CA ALA A 55 3.71 13.10 -18.23
C ALA A 55 3.27 12.17 -19.36
N PHE A 56 2.16 11.44 -19.16
CA PHE A 56 1.56 10.59 -20.17
C PHE A 56 0.85 11.43 -21.24
N ARG A 57 -0.02 12.37 -20.83
CA ARG A 57 -0.75 13.27 -21.74
C ARG A 57 0.17 14.01 -22.71
N HIS A 58 1.29 14.54 -22.22
CA HIS A 58 2.26 15.27 -23.04
C HIS A 58 3.34 14.37 -23.67
N ARG A 59 3.15 13.05 -23.68
CA ARG A 59 4.07 12.06 -24.28
C ARG A 59 5.52 12.13 -23.74
N ARG A 60 5.73 12.72 -22.55
CA ARG A 60 7.04 12.83 -21.89
C ARG A 60 7.58 11.46 -21.52
N VAL A 61 6.69 10.54 -21.12
CA VAL A 61 7.07 9.14 -20.84
C VAL A 61 7.73 8.50 -22.07
N TYR A 62 7.09 8.60 -23.24
CA TYR A 62 7.62 8.03 -24.48
C TYR A 62 8.94 8.70 -24.92
N ALA A 63 9.03 10.02 -24.77
CA ALA A 63 10.27 10.75 -25.06
C ALA A 63 11.42 10.34 -24.13
N GLY A 64 11.14 10.17 -22.83
CA GLY A 64 12.12 9.73 -21.84
C GLY A 64 12.63 8.32 -22.09
N ILE A 65 11.75 7.38 -22.43
CA ILE A 65 12.16 6.02 -22.79
C ILE A 65 13.06 6.04 -24.03
N ARG A 66 12.70 6.78 -25.09
CA ARG A 66 13.55 6.93 -26.29
C ARG A 66 14.93 7.49 -25.97
N ALA A 67 15.00 8.54 -25.15
CA ALA A 67 16.25 9.19 -24.80
C ALA A 67 17.18 8.26 -24.01
N LEU A 68 16.62 7.33 -23.23
CA LEU A 68 17.38 6.37 -22.44
C LEU A 68 17.63 5.06 -23.17
N ALA A 69 16.95 4.78 -24.30
CA ALA A 69 16.98 3.48 -24.98
C ALA A 69 18.39 2.99 -25.31
N SER A 70 19.30 3.87 -25.72
CA SER A 70 20.69 3.50 -26.05
C SER A 70 21.53 3.10 -24.83
N ARG A 71 21.07 3.42 -23.61
CA ARG A 71 21.74 3.09 -22.34
C ARG A 71 21.23 1.80 -21.72
N TRP A 72 20.26 1.14 -22.35
CA TRP A 72 19.73 -0.12 -21.85
C TRP A 72 20.74 -1.26 -22.03
N PRO A 73 20.89 -2.14 -21.02
CA PRO A 73 21.80 -3.26 -21.11
C PRO A 73 21.34 -4.27 -22.15
N ARG A 74 22.31 -4.99 -22.74
CA ARG A 74 22.02 -6.04 -23.73
C ARG A 74 21.09 -7.09 -23.13
N GLY A 75 20.11 -7.54 -23.92
CA GLY A 75 19.09 -8.51 -23.49
C GLY A 75 17.90 -7.90 -22.74
N HIS A 76 17.89 -6.58 -22.51
CA HIS A 76 16.77 -5.87 -21.90
C HIS A 76 16.12 -4.90 -22.90
N ALA A 77 14.79 -4.89 -22.95
CA ALA A 77 14.02 -4.00 -23.83
C ALA A 77 13.67 -2.68 -23.12
N PRO A 78 13.91 -1.51 -23.73
CA PRO A 78 13.56 -0.22 -23.16
C PRO A 78 12.11 -0.12 -22.69
N GLN A 79 11.93 0.17 -21.40
CA GLN A 79 10.62 0.31 -20.78
C GLN A 79 10.59 1.49 -19.81
N GLY A 80 9.38 2.01 -19.56
CA GLY A 80 9.08 3.02 -18.58
C GLY A 80 7.93 2.60 -17.67
N PHE A 81 7.78 3.31 -16.57
CA PHE A 81 6.79 3.04 -15.56
C PHE A 81 6.02 4.31 -15.24
N LEU A 82 4.70 4.19 -15.15
CA LEU A 82 3.84 5.27 -14.72
C LEU A 82 3.11 4.80 -13.46
N LEU A 83 3.33 5.49 -12.34
CA LEU A 83 2.65 5.22 -11.09
C LEU A 83 1.65 6.35 -10.80
N LEU A 84 0.36 6.05 -10.87
CA LEU A 84 -0.69 7.05 -10.74
C LEU A 84 -1.62 6.76 -9.57
N PHE A 85 -2.16 7.83 -9.02
CA PHE A 85 -3.34 7.76 -8.18
C PHE A 85 -4.57 7.68 -9.10
N ALA A 86 -5.28 6.56 -9.02
CA ALA A 86 -6.43 6.27 -9.85
C ALA A 86 -7.70 6.20 -8.99
N ASN A 87 -8.75 6.87 -9.45
CA ASN A 87 -10.06 6.86 -8.79
C ASN A 87 -10.89 5.64 -9.20
N GLY A 88 -10.55 5.01 -10.33
CA GLY A 88 -11.28 3.87 -10.84
C GLY A 88 -10.48 3.08 -11.88
N ILE A 89 -10.87 1.82 -12.05
CA ILE A 89 -10.39 0.92 -13.09
C ILE A 89 -11.59 0.23 -13.74
N GLU A 90 -11.59 0.11 -15.05
CA GLU A 90 -12.68 -0.50 -15.82
C GLU A 90 -12.08 -1.41 -16.89
N GLY A 91 -12.12 -2.73 -16.69
CA GLY A 91 -11.53 -3.71 -17.60
C GLY A 91 -10.01 -3.54 -17.79
N ASN A 92 -9.62 -2.90 -18.88
CA ASN A 92 -8.24 -2.55 -19.23
C ASN A 92 -7.98 -1.03 -19.22
N VAL A 93 -8.89 -0.23 -18.66
CA VAL A 93 -8.79 1.23 -18.61
C VAL A 93 -8.55 1.72 -17.18
N ILE A 94 -7.61 2.66 -17.02
CA ILE A 94 -7.30 3.33 -15.75
C ILE A 94 -7.78 4.77 -15.80
N HIS A 95 -8.56 5.17 -14.80
CA HIS A 95 -9.06 6.53 -14.62
C HIS A 95 -8.24 7.24 -13.54
N ALA A 96 -7.29 8.06 -13.96
CA ALA A 96 -6.39 8.80 -13.08
C ALA A 96 -6.46 10.31 -13.32
N ALA A 97 -6.12 11.08 -12.29
CA ALA A 97 -6.11 12.53 -12.39
C ALA A 97 -4.98 13.05 -13.30
N GLY A 98 -5.26 14.11 -14.07
CA GLY A 98 -4.26 14.82 -14.86
C GLY A 98 -3.93 14.20 -16.23
N CYS A 99 -4.66 13.17 -16.66
CA CYS A 99 -4.60 12.63 -18.02
C CYS A 99 -5.98 12.14 -18.48
N ASP A 100 -6.06 11.81 -19.76
CA ASP A 100 -7.20 11.10 -20.31
C ASP A 100 -7.12 9.62 -19.87
N PRO A 101 -8.22 8.85 -19.91
CA PRO A 101 -8.21 7.44 -19.52
C PRO A 101 -7.10 6.67 -20.23
N ILE A 102 -6.36 5.86 -19.47
CA ILE A 102 -5.22 5.11 -20.00
C ILE A 102 -5.66 3.68 -20.26
N GLU A 103 -5.77 3.32 -21.54
CA GLU A 103 -5.99 1.94 -21.96
C GLU A 103 -4.66 1.17 -21.96
N VAL A 104 -4.65 0.00 -21.30
CA VAL A 104 -3.55 -0.95 -21.31
C VAL A 104 -3.86 -2.14 -22.21
N ALA A 105 -2.83 -2.70 -22.85
CA ALA A 105 -2.99 -3.81 -23.79
C ALA A 105 -3.53 -5.11 -23.15
N THR A 106 -3.31 -5.30 -21.85
CA THR A 106 -3.80 -6.47 -21.09
C THR A 106 -4.83 -6.06 -20.04
N ARG A 107 -5.58 -7.03 -19.50
CA ARG A 107 -6.39 -6.82 -18.30
C ARG A 107 -5.54 -6.28 -17.14
N ILE A 108 -6.08 -5.32 -16.40
CA ILE A 108 -5.44 -4.77 -15.20
C ILE A 108 -5.52 -5.82 -14.10
N GLN A 109 -4.39 -6.12 -13.47
CA GLN A 109 -4.36 -6.97 -12.29
C GLN A 109 -4.70 -6.14 -11.05
N HIS A 110 -5.57 -6.64 -10.19
CA HIS A 110 -5.94 -6.01 -8.93
C HIS A 110 -6.43 -7.08 -7.93
N PRO A 111 -6.36 -6.83 -6.61
CA PRO A 111 -6.97 -7.68 -5.60
C PRO A 111 -8.48 -7.81 -5.77
N SER A 112 -9.01 -8.98 -5.41
CA SER A 112 -10.43 -9.27 -5.37
C SER A 112 -10.74 -10.28 -4.27
N ILE A 113 -11.89 -10.15 -3.63
CA ILE A 113 -12.37 -11.08 -2.61
C ILE A 113 -13.62 -11.76 -3.15
N HIS A 114 -13.61 -13.10 -3.19
CA HIS A 114 -14.70 -13.92 -3.75
C HIS A 114 -15.15 -13.49 -5.16
N GLY A 115 -14.19 -13.04 -5.99
CA GLY A 115 -14.46 -12.55 -7.35
C GLY A 115 -14.91 -11.09 -7.44
N THR A 116 -15.17 -10.43 -6.30
CA THR A 116 -15.52 -9.01 -6.24
C THR A 116 -14.25 -8.16 -6.13
N PRO A 117 -14.00 -7.22 -7.05
CA PRO A 117 -12.89 -6.27 -6.93
C PRO A 117 -12.97 -5.47 -5.64
N VAL A 118 -11.84 -5.27 -4.96
CA VAL A 118 -11.76 -4.32 -3.85
C VAL A 118 -11.86 -2.91 -4.42
N ALA A 119 -12.73 -2.07 -3.86
CA ALA A 119 -12.99 -0.73 -4.38
C ALA A 119 -11.75 0.16 -4.27
N GLY A 120 -11.70 1.24 -5.05
CA GLY A 120 -10.64 2.24 -4.99
C GLY A 120 -10.72 3.15 -3.75
N PRO A 121 -9.83 4.15 -3.65
CA PRO A 121 -8.87 4.55 -4.69
C PRO A 121 -7.70 3.57 -4.83
N TYR A 122 -6.94 3.70 -5.92
CA TYR A 122 -5.83 2.81 -6.26
C TYR A 122 -4.52 3.57 -6.46
N LEU A 123 -3.41 2.91 -6.15
CA LEU A 123 -2.15 3.14 -6.83
C LEU A 123 -2.04 2.20 -8.04
N ALA A 124 -2.00 2.77 -9.23
CA ALA A 124 -1.86 2.03 -10.47
C ALA A 124 -0.43 2.14 -11.02
N LEU A 125 0.29 1.02 -11.08
CA LEU A 125 1.60 0.92 -11.73
C LEU A 125 1.43 0.34 -13.12
N ILE A 126 1.71 1.17 -14.12
CA ILE A 126 1.59 0.84 -15.54
C ILE A 126 2.99 0.66 -16.12
N VAL A 127 3.21 -0.44 -16.83
CA VAL A 127 4.43 -0.69 -17.59
C VAL A 127 4.21 -0.22 -19.02
N ILE A 128 5.09 0.66 -19.49
CA ILE A 128 5.10 1.18 -20.86
C ILE A 128 6.31 0.60 -21.57
N GLY A 129 6.10 -0.01 -22.72
CA GLY A 129 7.14 -0.66 -23.49
C GLY A 129 6.79 -0.71 -24.97
N GLU A 130 7.68 -1.28 -25.77
CA GLU A 130 7.47 -1.38 -27.21
C GLU A 130 6.32 -2.33 -27.54
N LEU A 131 5.40 -1.87 -28.40
CA LEU A 131 4.26 -2.64 -28.87
C LEU A 131 4.30 -2.66 -30.41
N PRO A 132 4.61 -3.82 -31.03
CA PRO A 132 4.82 -3.91 -32.48
C PRO A 132 3.65 -3.38 -33.32
N GLN A 133 2.43 -3.59 -32.85
CA GLN A 133 1.19 -3.24 -33.56
C GLN A 133 1.04 -1.73 -33.76
N VAL A 134 1.60 -0.92 -32.86
CA VAL A 134 1.50 0.56 -32.91
C VAL A 134 2.80 1.24 -33.35
N LYS A 135 3.81 0.45 -33.74
CA LYS A 135 5.15 0.93 -34.15
C LYS A 135 5.74 1.95 -33.16
N GLY A 136 5.68 1.64 -31.87
CA GLY A 136 6.17 2.54 -30.82
C GLY A 136 5.91 2.04 -29.41
N TYR A 137 6.03 2.95 -28.44
CA TYR A 137 5.75 2.66 -27.04
C TYR A 137 4.26 2.78 -26.72
N ALA A 138 3.75 1.88 -25.91
CA ALA A 138 2.38 1.88 -25.40
C ALA A 138 2.29 1.32 -23.97
N PRO A 139 1.20 1.64 -23.23
CA PRO A 139 0.88 0.95 -21.98
C PRO A 139 0.60 -0.54 -22.23
N LEU A 140 1.44 -1.42 -21.68
CA LEU A 140 1.38 -2.85 -21.94
C LEU A 140 0.52 -3.59 -20.91
N ARG A 141 0.81 -3.36 -19.64
CA ARG A 141 0.18 -4.04 -18.50
C ARG A 141 0.16 -3.11 -17.30
N ALA A 142 -0.76 -3.37 -16.38
CA ALA A 142 -0.82 -2.62 -15.13
C ALA A 142 -1.26 -3.48 -13.95
N TYR A 143 -0.82 -3.04 -12.77
CA TYR A 143 -1.30 -3.52 -11.49
C TYR A 143 -1.90 -2.35 -10.70
N ALA A 144 -3.12 -2.51 -10.21
CA ALA A 144 -3.81 -1.53 -9.39
C ALA A 144 -3.97 -2.07 -7.96
N GLN A 145 -3.27 -1.43 -7.02
CA GLN A 145 -3.34 -1.72 -5.59
C GLN A 145 -4.36 -0.79 -4.95
N PRO A 146 -5.46 -1.30 -4.36
CA PRO A 146 -6.31 -0.52 -3.49
C PRO A 146 -5.49 0.05 -2.34
N ILE A 147 -5.74 1.32 -2.00
CA ILE A 147 -5.08 2.02 -0.90
C ILE A 147 -6.12 2.64 0.03
N TYR A 148 -5.64 3.16 1.16
CA TYR A 148 -6.46 3.92 2.08
C TYR A 148 -7.02 5.21 1.44
N SER A 149 -6.15 6.12 1.00
CA SER A 149 -6.56 7.39 0.39
C SER A 149 -5.43 8.08 -0.38
N GLY A 150 -5.74 9.19 -1.04
CA GLY A 150 -4.72 10.05 -1.67
C GLY A 150 -3.77 10.73 -0.67
N GLN A 151 -4.11 10.76 0.62
CA GLN A 151 -3.26 11.32 1.68
C GLN A 151 -2.31 10.29 2.28
N ARG A 152 -2.63 8.99 2.18
CA ARG A 152 -1.79 7.90 2.67
C ARG A 152 -1.90 6.71 1.74
N PHE A 153 -0.79 6.34 1.11
CA PHE A 153 -0.72 5.22 0.17
C PHE A 153 -0.60 3.85 0.83
N ILE A 154 -1.14 3.70 2.05
CA ILE A 154 -1.15 2.44 2.77
C ILE A 154 -2.03 1.46 1.97
N PRO A 155 -1.48 0.33 1.49
CA PRO A 155 -2.24 -0.67 0.76
C PRO A 155 -3.35 -1.26 1.62
N VAL A 156 -4.46 -1.60 0.99
CA VAL A 156 -5.52 -2.37 1.63
C VAL A 156 -5.92 -3.57 0.78
N ASP A 157 -6.27 -4.66 1.43
CA ASP A 157 -6.65 -5.92 0.82
C ASP A 157 -8.17 -6.13 0.79
N SER A 158 -8.94 -5.32 1.55
CA SER A 158 -10.40 -5.32 1.55
C SER A 158 -11.00 -3.94 1.89
N ASP A 159 -12.29 -3.74 1.58
CA ASP A 159 -13.01 -2.52 1.98
C ASP A 159 -13.24 -2.45 3.50
N PHE A 160 -13.39 -3.60 4.15
CA PHE A 160 -13.47 -3.70 5.60
C PHE A 160 -12.14 -3.33 6.25
N GLU A 161 -11.03 -3.85 5.75
CA GLU A 161 -9.68 -3.50 6.23
C GLU A 161 -9.41 -1.99 6.06
N ARG A 162 -9.86 -1.37 4.96
CA ARG A 162 -9.81 0.09 4.79
C ARG A 162 -10.58 0.84 5.89
N THR A 163 -11.72 0.29 6.30
CA THR A 163 -12.56 0.84 7.36
C THR A 163 -11.90 0.68 8.73
N VAL A 164 -11.29 -0.47 9.03
CA VAL A 164 -10.48 -0.70 10.23
C VAL A 164 -9.30 0.29 10.28
N LEU A 165 -8.56 0.46 9.19
CA LEU A 165 -7.44 1.42 9.13
C LEU A 165 -7.88 2.86 9.41
N ARG A 166 -9.06 3.27 8.91
CA ARG A 166 -9.63 4.59 9.21
C ARG A 166 -9.79 4.80 10.72
N ASP A 167 -10.31 3.79 11.42
CA ASP A 167 -10.53 3.89 12.86
C ASP A 167 -9.22 3.80 13.64
N LEU A 168 -8.26 2.99 13.20
CA LEU A 168 -6.90 2.99 13.75
C LEU A 168 -6.24 4.37 13.66
N LEU A 169 -6.37 5.06 12.52
CA LEU A 169 -5.83 6.42 12.36
C LEU A 169 -6.51 7.43 13.31
N ARG A 170 -7.81 7.27 13.59
CA ARG A 170 -8.52 8.08 14.59
C ARG A 170 -8.03 7.77 16.00
N ILE A 171 -7.84 6.50 16.32
CA ILE A 171 -7.32 6.04 17.63
C ILE A 171 -5.91 6.58 17.84
N GLN A 172 -5.03 6.51 16.83
CA GLN A 172 -3.70 7.12 16.86
C GLN A 172 -3.76 8.61 17.24
N HIS A 173 -4.69 9.38 16.68
CA HIS A 173 -4.85 10.79 17.04
C HIS A 173 -5.34 11.01 18.48
N ARG A 174 -6.19 10.11 18.99
CA ARG A 174 -6.62 10.15 20.40
C ARG A 174 -5.47 9.80 21.36
N LEU A 175 -4.66 8.81 21.02
CA LEU A 175 -3.49 8.39 21.80
C LEU A 175 -2.48 9.54 21.96
N ASP A 176 -2.27 10.34 20.92
CA ASP A 176 -1.44 11.55 21.00
C ASP A 176 -1.93 12.55 22.06
N GLY A 177 -3.24 12.78 22.09
CA GLY A 177 -3.90 13.61 23.11
C GLY A 177 -3.80 13.04 24.53
N HIS A 178 -3.45 11.76 24.66
CA HIS A 178 -3.19 11.07 25.93
C HIS A 178 -1.69 10.82 26.16
N HIS A 179 -0.81 11.58 25.49
CA HIS A 179 0.65 11.50 25.66
C HIS A 179 1.28 10.16 25.23
N TYR A 180 0.71 9.48 24.23
CA TYR A 180 1.33 8.32 23.59
C TYR A 180 1.79 8.66 22.17
N ASP A 181 3.06 8.39 21.88
CA ASP A 181 3.53 8.26 20.50
C ASP A 181 3.01 6.94 19.93
N SER A 182 2.65 6.91 18.65
CA SER A 182 2.21 5.67 18.00
C SER A 182 2.57 5.57 16.53
N ALA A 183 2.79 4.35 16.08
CA ALA A 183 2.99 3.97 14.69
C ALA A 183 2.06 2.82 14.31
N ILE A 184 1.43 2.92 13.14
CA ILE A 184 0.62 1.86 12.54
C ILE A 184 1.36 1.38 11.30
N THR A 185 1.59 0.08 11.18
CA THR A 185 2.26 -0.55 10.04
C THR A 185 1.34 -1.58 9.42
N LYS A 186 1.18 -1.55 8.08
CA LYS A 186 0.63 -2.66 7.27
C LYS A 186 1.81 -3.48 6.72
N PRO A 187 2.12 -4.66 7.27
CA PRO A 187 3.16 -5.52 6.73
C PRO A 187 2.84 -5.91 5.29
N LEU A 188 3.76 -5.67 4.35
CA LEU A 188 3.59 -6.04 2.95
C LEU A 188 4.17 -7.43 2.63
N PHE A 189 5.09 -7.89 3.48
CA PHE A 189 5.77 -9.17 3.37
C PHE A 189 5.56 -9.97 4.65
N ASP A 190 5.72 -11.29 4.54
CA ASP A 190 5.62 -12.19 5.68
C ASP A 190 6.70 -11.90 6.72
N ILE A 191 6.29 -11.92 7.98
CA ILE A 191 7.15 -11.85 9.15
C ILE A 191 7.45 -13.28 9.58
N GLN A 192 8.73 -13.60 9.71
CA GLN A 192 9.17 -14.89 10.21
C GLN A 192 9.04 -14.94 11.73
N THR A 193 8.36 -15.96 12.25
CA THR A 193 8.24 -16.22 13.69
C THR A 193 8.71 -17.65 14.01
N PRO A 194 8.99 -17.98 15.28
CA PRO A 194 9.30 -19.36 15.68
C PRO A 194 8.19 -20.38 15.35
N ALA A 195 6.94 -19.94 15.20
CA ALA A 195 5.80 -20.79 14.85
C ALA A 195 5.50 -20.82 13.34
N GLY A 196 6.33 -20.15 12.53
CA GLY A 196 6.19 -20.04 11.07
C GLY A 196 5.90 -18.62 10.60
N ASN A 197 5.79 -18.45 9.29
CA ASN A 197 5.53 -17.16 8.68
C ASN A 197 4.09 -16.71 8.90
N CYS A 198 3.89 -15.43 9.20
CA CYS A 198 2.59 -14.78 9.22
C CYS A 198 2.69 -13.37 8.67
N ARG A 199 1.56 -12.82 8.23
CA ARG A 199 1.46 -11.43 7.79
C ARG A 199 0.20 -10.82 8.41
N PRO A 200 0.32 -10.14 9.55
CA PRO A 200 -0.79 -9.44 10.16
C PRO A 200 -1.37 -8.37 9.23
N ASP A 201 -2.63 -8.01 9.42
CA ASP A 201 -3.24 -6.87 8.73
C ASP A 201 -2.64 -5.56 9.24
N PHE A 202 -2.59 -5.34 10.55
CA PHE A 202 -1.93 -4.18 11.13
C PHE A 202 -1.11 -4.51 12.37
N ILE A 203 0.00 -3.81 12.52
CA ILE A 203 0.80 -3.77 13.74
C ILE A 203 0.73 -2.34 14.27
N ILE A 204 0.45 -2.20 15.55
CA ILE A 204 0.38 -0.91 16.24
C ILE A 204 1.42 -0.92 17.34
N GLU A 205 2.33 0.04 17.27
CA GLU A 205 3.33 0.29 18.28
C GLU A 205 2.98 1.59 19.00
N THR A 206 3.09 1.60 20.31
CA THR A 206 2.82 2.76 21.16
C THR A 206 3.94 2.95 22.15
N CYS A 207 4.27 4.21 22.46
CA CYS A 207 5.22 4.58 23.50
C CYS A 207 4.61 5.65 24.40
N SER A 208 4.56 5.39 25.71
CA SER A 208 4.15 6.41 26.68
C SER A 208 5.23 7.49 26.78
N ARG A 209 4.86 8.76 26.57
CA ARG A 209 5.79 9.90 26.75
C ARG A 209 6.08 10.17 28.23
N GLU A 210 5.25 9.67 29.13
CA GLU A 210 5.42 9.83 30.58
C GLU A 210 6.36 8.77 31.17
N THR A 211 6.18 7.51 30.79
CA THR A 211 6.92 6.37 31.37
C THR A 211 8.03 5.83 30.46
N GLY A 212 7.98 6.15 29.16
CA GLY A 212 8.86 5.56 28.13
C GLY A 212 8.50 4.12 27.78
N GLU A 213 7.42 3.56 28.32
CA GLU A 213 7.02 2.17 28.10
C GLU A 213 6.52 1.96 26.67
N ASN A 214 7.03 0.92 26.02
CA ASN A 214 6.62 0.53 24.67
C ASN A 214 5.66 -0.67 24.71
N ARG A 215 4.59 -0.58 23.94
CA ARG A 215 3.62 -1.68 23.76
C ARG A 215 3.29 -1.88 22.30
N ILE A 216 3.11 -3.14 21.93
CA ILE A 216 2.81 -3.58 20.58
C ILE A 216 1.52 -4.40 20.61
N ALA A 217 0.66 -4.19 19.62
CA ALA A 217 -0.52 -5.01 19.38
C ALA A 217 -0.65 -5.33 17.89
N ILE A 218 -1.24 -6.49 17.60
CA ILE A 218 -1.66 -6.89 16.25
C ILE A 218 -3.17 -6.66 16.13
N VAL A 219 -3.61 -6.13 15.01
CA VAL A 219 -5.03 -5.99 14.68
C VAL A 219 -5.33 -6.76 13.41
N GLU A 220 -6.27 -7.70 13.48
CA GLU A 220 -6.74 -8.53 12.37
C GLU A 220 -8.16 -8.09 11.97
N ALA A 221 -8.35 -7.77 10.68
CA ALA A 221 -9.61 -7.30 10.14
C ALA A 221 -10.46 -8.48 9.64
N MET A 222 -11.45 -8.87 10.45
CA MET A 222 -12.43 -9.93 10.17
C MET A 222 -13.50 -9.48 9.18
N GLY A 223 -13.15 -9.36 7.89
CA GLY A 223 -14.11 -8.92 6.86
C GLY A 223 -15.19 -9.93 6.50
N PHE A 224 -15.00 -11.22 6.82
CA PHE A 224 -15.94 -12.29 6.51
C PHE A 224 -15.90 -13.39 7.58
N ASP A 225 -17.05 -13.98 7.85
CA ASP A 225 -17.22 -15.08 8.79
C ASP A 225 -17.49 -16.38 8.00
N THR A 226 -16.43 -17.11 7.63
CA THR A 226 -16.54 -18.38 6.90
C THR A 226 -15.68 -19.45 7.57
N ASP A 227 -16.08 -20.71 7.49
CA ASP A 227 -15.35 -21.83 8.13
C ASP A 227 -13.90 -21.95 7.63
N ALA A 228 -13.67 -21.74 6.32
CA ALA A 228 -12.32 -21.74 5.74
C ALA A 228 -11.44 -20.59 6.27
N TYR A 229 -12.06 -19.49 6.71
CA TYR A 229 -11.38 -18.35 7.31
C TYR A 229 -11.01 -18.64 8.78
N HIS A 230 -11.87 -19.32 9.53
CA HIS A 230 -11.56 -19.82 10.88
C HIS A 230 -10.42 -20.84 10.89
N ASP A 231 -10.40 -21.77 9.93
CA ASP A 231 -9.35 -22.78 9.80
C ASP A 231 -7.98 -22.15 9.49
N ALA A 232 -7.95 -21.14 8.61
CA ALA A 232 -6.73 -20.39 8.33
C ALA A 232 -6.21 -19.66 9.58
N LYS A 233 -7.11 -19.14 10.41
CA LYS A 233 -6.79 -18.38 11.64
C LYS A 233 -6.28 -19.24 12.78
N ALA A 234 -6.83 -20.45 12.95
CA ALA A 234 -6.30 -21.43 13.90
C ALA A 234 -4.80 -21.71 13.66
N ILE A 235 -4.33 -21.51 12.43
CA ILE A 235 -2.93 -21.67 12.03
C ILE A 235 -2.14 -20.36 12.17
N THR A 236 -2.69 -19.22 11.77
CA THR A 236 -1.94 -17.95 11.72
C THR A 236 -1.91 -17.19 13.05
N HIS A 237 -2.95 -17.26 13.88
CA HIS A 237 -3.00 -16.54 15.16
C HIS A 237 -1.90 -16.99 16.13
N PRO A 238 -1.63 -18.30 16.31
CA PRO A 238 -0.54 -18.73 17.18
C PRO A 238 0.85 -18.24 16.72
N ARG A 239 1.00 -17.88 15.43
CA ARG A 239 2.20 -17.26 14.88
C ARG A 239 2.26 -15.78 15.21
N MET A 240 1.16 -15.07 15.02
CA MET A 240 1.02 -13.65 15.33
C MET A 240 1.20 -13.36 16.83
N GLU A 241 0.70 -14.23 17.71
CA GLU A 241 0.89 -14.15 19.16
C GLU A 241 2.36 -14.26 19.60
N LYS A 242 3.26 -14.75 18.72
CA LYS A 242 4.72 -14.69 18.97
C LYS A 242 5.32 -13.30 18.78
N ILE A 243 4.58 -12.39 18.15
CA ILE A 243 4.98 -11.01 17.92
C ILE A 243 4.36 -10.11 19.01
N ALA A 244 3.03 -10.16 19.17
CA ALA A 244 2.29 -9.32 20.11
C ALA A 244 0.87 -9.87 20.34
N PRO A 245 0.15 -9.41 21.38
CA PRO A 245 -1.28 -9.70 21.55
C PRO A 245 -2.09 -9.37 20.30
N VAL A 246 -3.00 -10.27 19.92
CA VAL A 246 -3.83 -10.16 18.71
C VAL A 246 -5.23 -9.67 19.09
N ILE A 247 -5.72 -8.67 18.34
CA ILE A 247 -7.07 -8.13 18.45
C ILE A 247 -7.80 -8.42 17.13
N ASP A 248 -8.70 -9.39 17.16
CA ASP A 248 -9.65 -9.60 16.06
C ASP A 248 -10.79 -8.59 16.13
N ILE A 249 -11.13 -7.98 14.99
CA ILE A 249 -12.25 -7.04 14.87
C ILE A 249 -13.11 -7.38 13.66
N ASN A 250 -14.41 -7.58 13.90
CA ASN A 250 -15.44 -7.66 12.86
C ASN A 250 -16.25 -6.36 12.76
N ASP A 251 -17.21 -6.32 11.82
CA ASP A 251 -18.11 -5.17 11.62
C ASP A 251 -18.91 -4.76 12.86
N THR A 252 -19.29 -5.70 13.72
CA THR A 252 -20.03 -5.40 14.96
C THR A 252 -19.10 -4.81 16.01
N ASP A 253 -17.95 -5.43 16.24
CA ASP A 253 -16.91 -4.91 17.15
C ASP A 253 -16.51 -3.48 16.77
N LEU A 254 -16.34 -3.21 15.48
CA LEU A 254 -15.94 -1.89 15.00
C LEU A 254 -17.02 -0.83 15.23
N ARG A 255 -18.29 -1.16 14.96
CA ARG A 255 -19.44 -0.26 15.20
C ARG A 255 -19.62 0.05 16.68
N ASP A 256 -19.36 -0.93 17.55
CA ASP A 256 -19.50 -0.80 19.00
C ASP A 256 -18.29 -0.12 19.66
N GLY A 257 -17.25 0.23 18.88
CA GLY A 257 -16.03 0.87 19.39
C GLY A 257 -15.09 -0.09 20.14
N ALA A 258 -15.28 -1.40 20.01
CA ALA A 258 -14.51 -2.41 20.72
C ALA A 258 -13.02 -2.39 20.37
N LEU A 259 -12.66 -2.03 19.12
CA LEU A 259 -11.27 -1.88 18.71
C LEU A 259 -10.53 -0.87 19.59
N GLN A 260 -11.15 0.29 19.83
CA GLN A 260 -10.55 1.30 20.68
C GLN A 260 -10.46 0.85 22.13
N ALA A 261 -11.55 0.27 22.67
CA ALA A 261 -11.56 -0.20 24.05
C ALA A 261 -10.46 -1.24 24.30
N ARG A 262 -10.38 -2.28 23.45
CA ARG A 262 -9.38 -3.35 23.55
C ARG A 262 -7.95 -2.83 23.40
N LEU A 263 -7.72 -1.88 22.47
CA LEU A 263 -6.40 -1.26 22.33
C LEU A 263 -6.02 -0.44 23.57
N LEU A 264 -6.92 0.39 24.09
CA LEU A 264 -6.64 1.19 25.29
C LEU A 264 -6.38 0.29 26.51
N ASP A 265 -7.18 -0.76 26.69
CA ASP A 265 -6.95 -1.74 27.76
C ASP A 265 -5.57 -2.38 27.62
N LEU A 266 -5.19 -2.82 26.43
CA LEU A 266 -3.85 -3.39 26.17
C LEU A 266 -2.73 -2.38 26.35
N ILE A 267 -2.96 -1.08 26.12
CA ILE A 267 -1.95 -0.03 26.25
C ILE A 267 -1.81 0.45 27.70
N THR A 268 -2.88 0.36 28.51
CA THR A 268 -2.93 0.93 29.88
C THR A 268 -2.88 -0.11 31.00
N SER A 269 -3.11 -1.39 30.71
CA SER A 269 -3.06 -2.45 31.73
C SER A 269 -1.63 -2.69 32.22
N ALA A 270 -1.32 -2.26 33.44
CA ALA A 270 0.00 -2.40 34.08
C ALA A 270 0.53 -3.85 34.11
#